data_AF-A0A7X9G536-F1
#
_entry.id   AF-A0A7X9G536-F1
#
_cell.length_a   1.000
_cell.length_b   1.000
_cell.length_c   1.000
_cell.angle_alpha   90.00
_cell.angle_beta   90.00
_cell.angle_gamma   90.00
#
_symmetry.space_group_name_H-M   'P 1'
#
loop_
_entity.id
_entity.type
_entity.pdbx_description
1 polymer ?
#
loop_
_entity_poly.entity_id
_entity_poly.type
_entity_poly.pdbx_seq_one_letter_code
_entity_poly.pdbx_strand_id
1 'polypeptide(L)'
;FFYAFLEATPWLEMRQVPGVQPPVVEAFQGAGGRMSFKWINPREDQVSLRVYAAPEDMDVKQLSEQHLVAIIQPGGESIDTMDPLLALRFMVAASMKKWLVGPEHDGADYLAEKVAALPEKMKNCVQSKEISVVPEPHPEKVLKFYAAAVNAYGEMSAWQTLPVTLAP
;
A
#
# COMPACT_ATOMS: atom_id res chain seq x y z
N PHE A 1 19.18 15.27 7.19
CA PHE A 1 19.98 14.01 7.23
C PHE A 1 19.12 12.76 7.21
N PHE A 2 18.04 12.67 8.01
CA PHE A 2 17.20 11.47 8.06
C PHE A 2 16.56 11.14 6.69
N TYR A 3 15.96 12.12 6.01
CA TYR A 3 15.37 11.91 4.69
C TYR A 3 16.42 11.56 3.64
N ALA A 4 17.58 12.24 3.64
CA ALA A 4 18.68 11.91 2.74
C ALA A 4 19.18 10.46 2.89
N PHE A 5 19.13 9.88 4.09
CA PHE A 5 19.44 8.46 4.29
C PHE A 5 18.39 7.57 3.63
N LEU A 6 17.10 7.80 3.90
CA LEU A 6 16.02 7.00 3.32
C LEU A 6 15.96 7.12 1.80
N GLU A 7 16.19 8.32 1.25
CA GLU A 7 16.27 8.63 -0.18
C GLU A 7 17.30 7.76 -0.90
N ALA A 8 18.42 7.44 -0.24
CA ALA A 8 19.49 6.63 -0.79
C ALA A 8 19.19 5.11 -0.76
N THR A 9 17.99 4.70 -0.34
CA THR A 9 17.61 3.29 -0.19
C THR A 9 16.39 2.92 -1.05
N PRO A 10 16.25 1.66 -1.48
CA PRO A 10 15.08 1.21 -2.23
C PRO A 10 13.89 0.88 -1.31
N TRP A 11 13.80 1.49 -0.12
CA TRP A 11 12.86 1.08 0.93
C TRP A 11 11.39 1.21 0.54
N LEU A 12 11.07 2.09 -0.42
CA LEU A 12 9.70 2.32 -0.90
C LEU A 12 9.49 1.84 -2.33
N GLU A 13 10.45 1.10 -2.89
CA GLU A 13 10.32 0.49 -4.20
C GLU A 13 9.35 -0.69 -4.17
N MET A 14 8.60 -0.87 -5.26
CA MET A 14 7.72 -2.03 -5.43
C MET A 14 8.53 -3.28 -5.84
N ARG A 15 9.43 -3.72 -4.95
CA ARG A 15 10.39 -4.79 -5.22
C ARG A 15 9.86 -6.15 -4.78
N GLN A 16 9.47 -6.97 -5.75
CA GLN A 16 9.09 -8.36 -5.48
C GLN A 16 10.31 -9.23 -5.19
N VAL A 17 10.25 -10.01 -4.12
CA VAL A 17 11.31 -10.96 -3.77
C VAL A 17 11.02 -12.31 -4.42
N PRO A 18 11.93 -12.84 -5.26
CA PRO A 18 11.76 -14.15 -5.89
C PRO A 18 11.53 -15.25 -4.84
N GLY A 19 10.54 -16.11 -5.09
CA GLY A 19 10.20 -17.23 -4.21
C GLY A 19 9.29 -16.89 -3.04
N VAL A 20 8.99 -15.61 -2.77
CA VAL A 20 7.98 -15.23 -1.78
C VAL A 20 6.59 -15.40 -2.39
N GLN A 21 5.85 -16.38 -1.86
CA GLN A 21 4.51 -16.72 -2.33
C GLN A 21 3.53 -15.54 -2.19
N PRO A 22 2.53 -15.43 -3.08
CA PRO A 22 1.46 -14.44 -2.92
C PRO A 22 0.75 -14.58 -1.57
N PRO A 23 0.16 -13.49 -1.04
CA PRO A 23 -0.67 -13.57 0.15
C PRO A 23 -1.91 -14.43 -0.12
N VAL A 24 -2.56 -14.88 0.94
CA VAL A 24 -3.89 -15.47 0.85
C VAL A 24 -4.90 -14.42 1.32
N VAL A 25 -5.70 -13.92 0.39
CA VAL A 25 -6.71 -12.89 0.66
C VAL A 25 -8.09 -13.41 0.29
N GLU A 26 -9.01 -13.37 1.25
CA GLU A 26 -10.44 -13.49 1.01
C GLU A 26 -10.96 -12.11 0.56
N ALA A 27 -11.60 -12.06 -0.61
CA ALA A 27 -12.18 -10.83 -1.15
C ALA A 27 -13.68 -11.03 -1.41
N PHE A 28 -14.50 -10.06 -1.01
CA PHE A 28 -15.94 -10.09 -1.18
C PHE A 28 -16.45 -8.74 -1.72
N GLN A 29 -17.39 -8.80 -2.65
CA GLN A 29 -18.10 -7.63 -3.16
C GLN A 29 -19.49 -7.54 -2.53
N GLY A 30 -19.70 -6.51 -1.73
CA GLY A 30 -20.98 -6.19 -1.11
C GLY A 30 -21.82 -5.22 -1.95
N ALA A 31 -22.98 -4.85 -1.40
CA ALA A 31 -23.87 -3.86 -2.01
C ALA A 31 -23.20 -2.48 -2.14
N GLY A 32 -23.60 -1.70 -3.16
CA GLY A 32 -23.14 -0.34 -3.37
C GLY A 32 -21.65 -0.21 -3.71
N GLY A 33 -21.07 -1.22 -4.37
CA GLY A 33 -19.65 -1.20 -4.77
C GLY A 33 -18.66 -1.37 -3.62
N ARG A 34 -19.13 -1.75 -2.43
CA ARG A 34 -18.26 -2.02 -1.28
C ARG A 34 -17.43 -3.28 -1.54
N MET A 35 -16.11 -3.15 -1.38
CA MET A 35 -15.16 -4.26 -1.43
C MET A 35 -14.62 -4.54 -0.04
N SER A 36 -14.66 -5.79 0.39
CA SER A 36 -14.10 -6.25 1.66
C SER A 36 -12.94 -7.19 1.40
N PHE A 37 -11.82 -6.96 2.08
CA PHE A 37 -10.60 -7.73 1.95
C PHE A 37 -10.14 -8.23 3.32
N LYS A 38 -9.86 -9.52 3.42
CA LYS A 38 -9.39 -10.15 4.65
C LYS A 38 -8.13 -10.96 4.39
N TRP A 39 -7.07 -10.63 5.10
CA TRP A 39 -5.77 -11.28 5.01
C TRP A 39 -5.72 -12.54 5.87
N ILE A 40 -5.58 -13.68 5.22
CA ILE A 40 -5.58 -14.99 5.87
C ILE A 40 -4.14 -15.41 6.16
N ASN A 41 -3.90 -15.81 7.42
CA ASN A 41 -2.62 -16.34 7.89
C ASN A 41 -1.41 -15.49 7.45
N PRO A 42 -1.35 -14.19 7.82
CA PRO A 42 -0.19 -13.36 7.52
C PRO A 42 1.08 -14.01 8.08
N ARG A 43 2.14 -14.02 7.28
CA ARG A 43 3.44 -14.54 7.74
C ARG A 43 4.06 -13.57 8.75
N GLU A 44 4.87 -14.10 9.66
CA GLU A 44 5.52 -13.30 10.71
C GLU A 44 6.49 -12.25 10.16
N ASP A 45 7.08 -12.50 8.99
CA ASP A 45 7.98 -11.58 8.30
C ASP A 45 7.25 -10.49 7.48
N GLN A 46 5.91 -10.50 7.44
CA GLN A 46 5.11 -9.55 6.67
C GLN A 46 4.35 -8.62 7.62
N VAL A 47 4.52 -7.32 7.44
CA VAL A 47 3.93 -6.28 8.32
C VAL A 47 2.60 -5.77 7.78
N SER A 48 2.39 -5.83 6.47
CA SER A 48 1.17 -5.33 5.83
C SER A 48 0.78 -6.10 4.58
N LEU A 49 -0.49 -5.97 4.20
CA LEU A 49 -1.05 -6.32 2.90
C LEU A 49 -1.47 -5.03 2.20
N ARG A 50 -0.95 -4.80 1.01
CA ARG A 50 -1.35 -3.70 0.14
C ARG A 50 -2.33 -4.22 -0.91
N VAL A 51 -3.47 -3.55 -1.05
CA VAL A 51 -4.48 -3.85 -2.07
C VAL A 51 -4.53 -2.70 -3.07
N TYR A 52 -4.46 -3.05 -4.34
CA TYR A 52 -4.45 -2.16 -5.48
C TYR A 52 -5.68 -2.39 -6.34
N ALA A 53 -6.17 -1.33 -6.99
CA ALA A 53 -7.18 -1.41 -8.03
C ALA A 53 -6.66 -0.73 -9.29
N ALA A 54 -6.78 -1.41 -10.43
CA ALA A 54 -6.35 -0.86 -11.72
C ALA A 54 -7.27 -1.31 -12.86
N PRO A 55 -7.36 -0.53 -13.95
CA PRO A 55 -8.11 -0.91 -15.13
C PRO A 55 -7.71 -2.30 -15.65
N GLU A 56 -8.68 -3.04 -16.18
CA GLU A 56 -8.48 -4.44 -16.56
C GLU A 56 -7.43 -4.72 -17.63
N ASP A 57 -7.05 -3.69 -18.40
CA ASP A 57 -6.05 -3.70 -19.48
C ASP A 57 -4.67 -3.16 -19.04
N MET A 58 -4.54 -2.70 -17.79
CA MET A 58 -3.26 -2.27 -17.25
C MET A 58 -2.38 -3.47 -16.90
N ASP A 59 -1.13 -3.45 -17.35
CA ASP A 59 -0.13 -4.45 -16.94
C ASP A 59 0.18 -4.27 -15.44
N VAL A 60 0.25 -5.38 -14.70
CA VAL A 60 0.58 -5.40 -13.27
C VAL A 60 1.92 -4.71 -12.95
N LYS A 61 2.85 -4.68 -13.91
CA LYS A 61 4.14 -3.98 -13.79
C LYS A 61 4.02 -2.46 -13.79
N GLN A 62 2.87 -1.93 -14.20
CA GLN A 62 2.56 -0.49 -14.18
C GLN A 62 1.84 -0.07 -12.90
N LEU A 63 1.50 -1.01 -12.01
CA LEU A 63 0.97 -0.66 -10.70
C LEU A 63 1.96 0.20 -9.94
N SER A 64 1.41 1.16 -9.21
CA SER A 64 2.13 2.17 -8.45
C SER A 64 1.34 2.55 -7.20
N GLU A 65 1.90 3.41 -6.36
CA GLU A 65 1.24 3.92 -5.16
C GLU A 65 -0.13 4.56 -5.46
N GLN A 66 -0.29 5.18 -6.63
CA GLN A 66 -1.55 5.83 -7.05
C GLN A 66 -2.73 4.84 -7.17
N HIS A 67 -2.43 3.55 -7.33
CA HIS A 67 -3.43 2.50 -7.47
C HIS A 67 -3.82 1.87 -6.12
N LEU A 68 -3.19 2.28 -5.01
CA LEU A 68 -3.50 1.77 -3.69
C LEU A 68 -4.91 2.15 -3.24
N VAL A 69 -5.72 1.14 -2.95
CA VAL A 69 -7.06 1.34 -2.37
C VAL A 69 -7.10 1.03 -0.89
N ALA A 70 -6.25 0.09 -0.44
CA ALA A 70 -6.18 -0.26 0.97
C ALA A 70 -4.82 -0.76 1.44
N ILE A 71 -4.53 -0.55 2.72
CA ILE A 71 -3.42 -1.16 3.45
C ILE A 71 -3.95 -1.82 4.73
N ILE A 72 -3.73 -3.12 4.89
CA ILE A 72 -4.09 -3.88 6.09
C ILE A 72 -2.81 -4.20 6.84
N GLN A 73 -2.69 -3.79 8.11
CA GLN A 73 -1.56 -4.16 8.96
C GLN A 73 -2.05 -4.78 10.28
N PRO A 74 -1.76 -6.07 10.55
CA PRO A 74 -2.11 -6.73 11.81
C PRO A 74 -1.44 -6.11 13.04
N GLY A 75 -0.32 -5.40 12.84
CA GLY A 75 0.38 -4.59 13.84
C GLY A 75 0.47 -3.13 13.38
N GLY A 76 1.56 -2.44 13.73
CA GLY A 76 1.86 -1.09 13.25
C GLY A 76 1.89 0.00 14.32
N GLU A 77 2.25 -0.35 15.55
CA GLU A 77 2.51 0.64 16.61
C GLU A 77 3.91 1.26 16.49
N SER A 78 4.80 0.64 15.72
CA SER A 78 6.19 1.04 15.55
C SER A 78 6.61 0.97 14.08
N ILE A 79 7.70 1.66 13.71
CA ILE A 79 8.18 1.72 12.31
C ILE A 79 8.50 0.33 11.76
N ASP A 80 9.08 -0.55 12.59
CA ASP A 80 9.44 -1.92 12.24
C ASP A 80 8.25 -2.89 12.12
N THR A 81 7.06 -2.46 12.56
CA THR A 81 5.80 -3.24 12.45
C THR A 81 4.76 -2.58 11.55
N MET A 82 5.09 -1.43 10.96
CA MET A 82 4.19 -0.63 10.12
C MET A 82 4.53 -0.81 8.64
N ASP A 83 3.51 -0.65 7.78
CA ASP A 83 3.76 -0.51 6.35
C ASP A 83 4.76 0.64 6.06
N PRO A 84 5.81 0.43 5.26
CA PRO A 84 6.82 1.46 4.96
C PRO A 84 6.26 2.79 4.42
N LEU A 85 5.20 2.77 3.59
CA LEU A 85 4.59 3.99 3.07
C LEU A 85 3.82 4.74 4.17
N LEU A 86 3.14 3.99 5.04
CA LEU A 86 2.47 4.58 6.20
C LEU A 86 3.47 5.13 7.22
N ALA A 87 4.60 4.44 7.41
CA ALA A 87 5.69 4.88 8.27
C ALA A 87 6.29 6.19 7.75
N LEU A 88 6.62 6.29 6.45
CA LEU A 88 7.10 7.54 5.86
C LEU A 88 6.06 8.66 6.03
N ARG A 89 4.78 8.40 5.70
CA ARG A 89 3.71 9.40 5.86
C ARG A 89 3.61 9.91 7.31
N PHE A 90 3.72 9.01 8.28
CA PHE A 90 3.72 9.37 9.70
C PHE A 90 4.95 10.21 10.07
N MET A 91 6.14 9.83 9.64
CA MET A 91 7.39 10.56 9.90
C MET A 91 7.35 11.97 9.30
N VAL A 92 6.89 12.11 8.05
CA VAL A 92 6.71 13.40 7.38
C VAL A 92 5.71 14.26 8.13
N ALA A 93 4.55 13.72 8.51
CA ALA A 93 3.54 14.46 9.26
C ALA A 93 4.06 14.92 10.64
N ALA A 94 4.77 14.06 11.37
CA ALA A 94 5.37 14.40 12.66
C ALA A 94 6.46 15.46 12.52
N SER A 95 7.31 15.34 11.51
CA SER A 95 8.39 16.29 11.23
C SER A 95 7.85 17.66 10.86
N MET A 96 6.88 17.72 9.95
CA MET A 96 6.19 18.96 9.57
C MET A 96 5.52 19.61 10.78
N LYS A 97 4.81 18.84 11.61
CA LYS A 97 4.14 19.36 12.81
C LYS A 97 5.11 20.00 13.81
N LYS A 98 6.31 19.45 13.98
CA LYS A 98 7.24 19.88 15.04
C LYS A 98 8.29 20.88 14.56
N TRP A 99 8.79 20.70 13.35
CA TRP A 99 9.93 21.45 12.81
C TRP A 99 9.64 22.15 11.49
N LEU A 100 8.46 21.94 10.88
CA LEU A 100 8.11 22.46 9.55
C LEU A 100 9.08 21.99 8.45
N VAL A 101 9.59 20.76 8.59
CA VAL A 101 10.56 20.14 7.67
C VAL A 101 9.94 18.90 7.03
N GLY A 102 9.85 18.90 5.70
CA GLY A 102 9.47 17.77 4.86
C GLY A 102 10.66 17.20 4.07
N PRO A 103 10.46 16.13 3.28
CA PRO A 103 11.51 15.54 2.44
C PRO A 103 12.20 16.56 1.51
N GLU A 104 11.44 17.50 0.96
CA GLU A 104 11.91 18.51 0.01
C GLU A 104 12.96 19.44 0.62
N HIS A 105 12.89 19.68 1.93
CA HIS A 105 13.88 20.49 2.65
C HIS A 105 15.28 19.88 2.57
N ASP A 106 15.37 18.54 2.57
CA ASP A 106 16.62 17.80 2.50
C ASP A 106 16.97 17.36 1.06
N GLY A 107 16.22 17.82 0.04
CA GLY A 107 16.37 17.40 -1.35
C GLY A 107 16.01 15.93 -1.61
N ALA A 108 15.14 15.36 -0.77
CA ALA A 108 14.67 13.98 -0.91
C ALA A 108 13.42 13.90 -1.79
N ASP A 109 13.61 14.17 -3.09
CA ASP A 109 12.53 14.27 -4.08
C ASP A 109 11.81 12.92 -4.26
N TYR A 110 12.53 11.80 -4.23
CA TYR A 110 11.91 10.48 -4.33
C TYR A 110 10.95 10.20 -3.17
N LEU A 111 11.34 10.51 -1.94
CA LEU A 111 10.44 10.36 -0.80
C LEU A 111 9.24 11.30 -0.90
N ALA A 112 9.43 12.54 -1.36
CA ALA A 112 8.34 13.49 -1.58
C ALA A 112 7.33 12.94 -2.60
N GLU A 113 7.81 12.42 -3.73
CA GLU A 113 6.98 11.80 -4.78
C GLU A 113 6.20 10.60 -4.24
N LYS A 114 6.84 9.73 -3.44
CA LYS A 114 6.18 8.56 -2.84
C LYS A 114 5.04 8.95 -1.89
N VAL A 115 5.22 9.99 -1.07
CA VAL A 115 4.13 10.48 -0.20
C VAL A 115 3.02 11.13 -1.02
N ALA A 116 3.37 11.96 -2.01
CA ALA A 116 2.41 12.66 -2.85
C ALA A 116 1.57 11.71 -3.73
N ALA A 117 2.14 10.57 -4.12
CA ALA A 117 1.46 9.56 -4.92
C ALA A 117 0.41 8.74 -4.14
N LEU A 118 0.38 8.82 -2.81
CA LEU A 118 -0.60 8.09 -2.00
C LEU A 118 -2.01 8.66 -2.19
N PRO A 119 -3.01 7.84 -2.57
CA PRO A 119 -4.36 8.32 -2.76
C PRO A 119 -4.96 8.85 -1.45
N GLU A 120 -5.55 10.04 -1.48
CA GLU A 120 -6.18 10.67 -0.30
C GLU A 120 -7.28 9.79 0.30
N LYS A 121 -8.01 9.06 -0.57
CA LYS A 121 -9.12 8.19 -0.18
C LYS A 121 -8.69 6.76 0.19
N MET A 122 -7.41 6.43 0.08
CA MET A 122 -6.89 5.11 0.47
C MET A 122 -7.22 4.86 1.95
N LYS A 123 -7.73 3.66 2.24
CA LYS A 123 -8.06 3.26 3.62
C LYS A 123 -6.96 2.39 4.18
N ASN A 124 -6.51 2.69 5.39
CA ASN A 124 -5.65 1.80 6.14
C ASN A 124 -6.35 1.28 7.39
N CYS A 125 -6.15 0.01 7.74
CA CYS A 125 -6.56 -0.54 9.03
C CYS A 125 -5.34 -1.05 9.79
N VAL A 126 -5.32 -0.73 11.09
CA VAL A 126 -4.25 -1.07 12.02
C VAL A 126 -4.82 -2.03 13.05
N GLN A 127 -4.05 -3.02 13.48
CA GLN A 127 -4.50 -4.06 14.41
C GLN A 127 -5.72 -4.83 13.90
N SER A 128 -5.83 -4.96 12.59
CA SER A 128 -6.89 -5.69 11.92
C SER A 128 -6.30 -6.53 10.78
N LYS A 129 -6.99 -7.61 10.46
CA LYS A 129 -6.72 -8.43 9.27
C LYS A 129 -7.76 -8.21 8.18
N GLU A 130 -8.71 -7.31 8.39
CA GLU A 130 -9.81 -7.06 7.47
C GLU A 130 -10.05 -5.56 7.30
N ILE A 131 -10.44 -5.17 6.07
CA ILE A 131 -10.86 -3.82 5.75
C ILE A 131 -11.98 -3.84 4.73
N SER A 132 -12.87 -2.85 4.80
CA SER A 132 -13.88 -2.60 3.78
C SER A 132 -13.68 -1.20 3.20
N VAL A 133 -13.72 -1.11 1.87
CA VAL A 133 -13.52 0.13 1.11
C VAL A 133 -14.61 0.29 0.06
N VAL A 134 -14.80 1.51 -0.42
CA VAL A 134 -15.64 1.81 -1.60
C VAL A 134 -14.71 2.53 -2.58
N PRO A 135 -14.02 1.81 -3.47
CA PRO A 135 -13.13 2.40 -4.45
C PRO A 135 -13.91 3.27 -5.42
N GLU A 136 -13.27 4.31 -5.96
CA GLU A 136 -13.86 5.06 -7.05
C GLU A 136 -13.88 4.19 -8.31
N PRO A 137 -15.03 4.06 -9.00
CA PRO A 137 -15.06 3.32 -10.25
C PRO A 137 -14.29 4.08 -11.33
N HIS A 138 -13.73 3.35 -12.29
CA HIS A 138 -13.12 3.95 -13.47
C HIS A 138 -14.21 4.27 -14.49
N PRO A 139 -14.23 5.47 -15.11
CA PRO A 139 -15.37 5.95 -15.91
C PRO A 139 -15.76 5.05 -17.08
N GLU A 140 -14.81 4.28 -17.62
CA GLU A 140 -15.02 3.48 -18.84
C GLU A 140 -14.63 2.01 -18.71
N LYS A 141 -13.95 1.62 -17.62
CA LYS A 141 -13.26 0.32 -17.56
C LYS A 141 -13.57 -0.40 -16.26
N VAL A 142 -13.61 -1.72 -16.34
CA VAL A 142 -13.67 -2.56 -15.15
C VAL A 142 -12.34 -2.45 -14.40
N LEU A 143 -12.40 -2.25 -13.08
CA LEU A 143 -11.24 -2.35 -12.21
C LEU A 143 -11.05 -3.79 -11.74
N LYS A 144 -9.82 -4.28 -11.90
CA LYS A 144 -9.32 -5.51 -11.29
C LYS A 144 -8.55 -5.16 -10.01
N PHE A 145 -8.59 -6.08 -9.05
CA PHE A 145 -7.93 -5.92 -7.78
C PHE A 145 -6.75 -6.86 -7.65
N TYR A 146 -5.67 -6.34 -7.07
CA TYR A 146 -4.42 -7.05 -6.85
C TYR A 146 -3.97 -6.85 -5.41
N ALA A 147 -3.33 -7.86 -4.83
CA ALA A 147 -2.77 -7.75 -3.49
C ALA A 147 -1.34 -8.29 -3.44
N ALA A 148 -0.53 -7.68 -2.57
CA ALA A 148 0.79 -8.16 -2.23
C ALA A 148 1.05 -7.88 -0.74
N ALA A 149 1.72 -8.81 -0.07
CA ALA A 149 2.19 -8.62 1.29
C ALA A 149 3.56 -7.95 1.28
N VAL A 150 3.83 -7.15 2.30
CA VAL A 150 5.02 -6.31 2.41
C VAL A 150 5.69 -6.53 3.76
N ASN A 151 7.01 -6.59 3.79
CA ASN A 151 7.79 -6.62 5.04
C ASN A 151 8.26 -5.23 5.48
N ALA A 152 8.85 -5.12 6.67
CA ALA A 152 9.34 -3.86 7.21
C ALA A 152 10.43 -3.19 6.34
N TYR A 153 11.07 -3.95 5.44
CA TYR A 153 12.13 -3.49 4.54
C TYR A 153 11.61 -3.06 3.17
N GLY A 154 10.29 -3.03 2.96
CA GLY A 154 9.68 -2.62 1.68
C GLY A 154 9.60 -3.71 0.62
N GLU A 155 10.02 -4.92 0.95
CA GLU A 155 9.98 -6.04 0.02
C GLU A 155 8.58 -6.60 -0.10
N MET A 156 8.20 -6.93 -1.34
CA MET A 156 6.88 -7.42 -1.67
C MET A 156 6.90 -8.92 -1.99
N SER A 157 5.81 -9.59 -1.64
CA SER A 157 5.50 -10.91 -2.20
C SER A 157 5.19 -10.84 -3.70
N ALA A 158 5.06 -12.00 -4.34
CA ALA A 158 4.37 -12.10 -5.61
C ALA A 158 2.93 -11.55 -5.52
N TRP A 159 2.38 -11.17 -6.69
CA TRP A 159 1.03 -10.64 -6.80
C TRP A 159 -0.02 -11.74 -6.65
N GLN A 160 -1.09 -11.43 -5.91
CA GLN A 160 -2.35 -12.18 -5.96
C GLN A 160 -3.38 -11.36 -6.73
N THR A 161 -3.95 -11.90 -7.81
CA THR A 161 -5.16 -11.34 -8.42
C THR A 161 -6.36 -11.74 -7.57
N LEU A 162 -7.17 -10.76 -7.17
CA LEU A 162 -8.34 -11.01 -6.32
C LEU A 162 -9.58 -11.34 -7.16
N PRO A 163 -10.46 -12.24 -6.70
CA PRO A 163 -11.64 -12.69 -7.45
C PRO A 163 -12.82 -11.70 -7.37
N VAL A 164 -12.53 -10.40 -7.37
CA VAL A 164 -13.53 -9.32 -7.35
C VAL A 164 -13.18 -8.26 -8.38
N THR A 165 -14.19 -7.60 -8.91
CA THR A 165 -14.04 -6.53 -9.90
C THR A 165 -15.04 -5.41 -9.64
N LEU A 166 -14.68 -4.17 -9.96
CA LEU A 166 -15.59 -3.04 -9.88
C LEU A 166 -15.91 -2.56 -11.30
N ALA A 167 -17.20 -2.59 -11.66
CA ALA A 167 -17.67 -2.05 -12.93
C ALA A 167 -17.57 -0.51 -12.93
N PRO A 168 -17.58 0.12 -14.12
CA PRO A 168 -17.68 1.57 -14.27
C PRO A 168 -18.87 2.20 -13.52
#